data_AF-A0A3P7G3S9-F1
#
_entry.id   AF-A0A3P7G3S9-F1
#
_cell.length_a   1.000
_cell.length_b   1.000
_cell.length_c   1.000
_cell.angle_alpha   90.00
_cell.angle_beta   90.00
_cell.angle_gamma   90.00
#
_symmetry.space_group_name_H-M   'P 1'
#
loop_
_entity.id
_entity.type
_entity.pdbx_description
1 polymer ?
#
loop_
_entity_poly.entity_id
_entity_poly.type
_entity_poly.pdbx_seq_one_letter_code
_entity_poly.pdbx_strand_id
1 'polypeptide(L)'
;MFRDVRWLSSRRQQFVALSAEQMAFYEDVGEVRPKLLQCLPFNQTNELDHLQCFDLSPLSDEALALGYANGRVVVTKVAAEPDISSLDDTVETMEFVCDMPKPVAFLNFSSVTDTYLAACLEGGRSQDYTICVFDISNPKLHVFSVNCNERVMDLTWLRNDPSILCLGCSRSMKFFDIREGARPVCSVSVSNQVRSISAGDVH
;
A
#
# COMPACT_ATOMS: atom_id res chain seq x y z
N MET A 1 8.17 -12.35 0.78
CA MET A 1 8.07 -11.21 1.70
C MET A 1 9.10 -10.19 1.29
N PHE A 2 8.66 -9.04 0.82
CA PHE A 2 9.56 -8.04 0.24
C PHE A 2 10.14 -7.19 1.37
N ARG A 3 11.47 -7.00 1.33
CA ARG A 3 12.08 -5.86 1.99
C ARG A 3 11.99 -4.72 1.00
N ASP A 4 11.60 -3.55 1.46
CA ASP A 4 11.62 -2.35 0.63
C ASP A 4 12.40 -1.26 1.35
N VAL A 5 12.97 -0.38 0.55
CA VAL A 5 13.71 0.78 1.01
C VAL A 5 13.14 1.98 0.28
N ARG A 6 12.75 3.00 1.04
CA ARG A 6 12.18 4.23 0.50
C ARG A 6 12.86 5.44 1.11
N TRP A 7 13.34 6.33 0.24
CA TRP A 7 13.84 7.64 0.64
C TRP A 7 12.67 8.53 1.03
N LEU A 8 12.86 9.33 2.08
CA LEU A 8 11.87 10.29 2.53
C LEU A 8 11.96 11.58 1.70
N SER A 9 10.83 12.02 1.17
CA SER A 9 10.74 13.20 0.31
C SER A 9 11.03 14.50 1.06
N SER A 10 10.55 14.61 2.29
CA SER A 10 10.75 15.75 3.20
C SER A 10 12.15 15.76 3.82
N ARG A 11 12.80 14.59 3.95
CA ARG A 11 14.11 14.41 4.58
C ARG A 11 15.03 13.64 3.64
N ARG A 12 15.59 14.33 2.65
CA ARG A 12 16.36 13.74 1.54
C ARG A 12 17.58 12.89 1.93
N GLN A 13 18.10 13.04 3.14
CA GLN A 13 19.20 12.22 3.66
C GLN A 13 18.71 11.03 4.48
N GLN A 14 17.40 10.85 4.64
CA GLN A 14 16.83 9.79 5.44
C GLN A 14 16.04 8.82 4.57
N PHE A 15 16.07 7.55 4.96
CA PHE A 15 15.30 6.50 4.31
C PHE A 15 14.76 5.52 5.34
N VAL A 16 13.62 4.92 5.01
CA VAL A 16 12.99 3.86 5.78
C VAL A 16 13.26 2.52 5.11
N ALA A 17 13.65 1.54 5.90
CA ALA A 17 13.73 0.14 5.49
C ALA A 17 12.65 -0.65 6.23
N LEU A 18 11.81 -1.32 5.46
CA LEU A 18 10.67 -2.08 5.97
C LEU A 18 10.89 -3.56 5.72
N SER A 19 10.53 -4.35 6.73
CA SER A 19 10.54 -5.80 6.71
C SER A 19 9.28 -6.34 7.36
N ALA A 20 9.13 -7.65 7.36
CA ALA A 20 8.04 -8.35 8.04
C ALA A 20 7.94 -8.08 9.55
N GLU A 21 9.08 -7.83 10.17
CA GLU A 21 9.25 -7.87 11.63
C GLU A 21 9.43 -6.47 12.21
N GLN A 22 9.93 -5.53 11.41
CA GLN A 22 10.28 -4.20 11.88
C GLN A 22 10.36 -3.17 10.75
N MET A 23 10.27 -1.92 11.18
CA MET A 23 10.60 -0.72 10.42
C MET A 23 11.86 -0.09 11.00
N ALA A 24 12.82 0.27 10.16
CA ALA A 24 14.06 0.90 10.59
C ALA A 24 14.31 2.19 9.80
N PHE A 25 14.71 3.24 10.52
CA PHE A 25 15.02 4.55 9.99
C PHE A 25 16.51 4.78 9.95
N TYR A 26 16.99 5.23 8.80
CA TYR A 26 18.40 5.48 8.57
C TYR A 26 18.64 6.89 8.07
N GLU A 27 19.83 7.38 8.33
CA GLU A 27 20.38 8.64 7.83
C GLU A 27 21.66 8.35 7.04
N ASP A 28 21.68 8.80 5.79
CA ASP A 28 22.89 8.86 4.98
C ASP A 28 23.76 10.03 5.45
N VAL A 29 24.88 9.66 6.05
CA VAL A 29 25.87 10.59 6.60
C VAL A 29 27.06 10.80 5.65
N GLY A 30 26.95 10.36 4.39
CA GLY A 30 28.03 10.46 3.40
C GLY A 30 29.21 9.50 3.67
N GLU A 31 29.01 8.53 4.56
CA GLU A 31 29.96 7.47 4.86
C GLU A 31 29.53 6.14 4.23
N VAL A 32 30.40 5.14 4.26
CA VAL A 32 30.11 3.78 3.74
C VAL A 32 28.94 3.11 4.47
N ARG A 33 28.61 3.56 5.69
CA ARG A 33 27.58 2.98 6.52
C ARG A 33 26.55 4.04 6.95
N PRO A 34 25.27 3.89 6.56
CA PRO A 34 24.23 4.79 7.03
C PRO A 34 24.03 4.61 8.55
N LYS A 35 23.71 5.71 9.22
CA LYS A 35 23.45 5.76 10.66
C LYS A 35 22.03 5.27 10.93
N LEU A 36 21.87 4.28 11.81
CA LEU A 36 20.54 3.89 12.30
C LEU A 36 20.04 4.94 13.28
N LEU A 37 18.89 5.52 12.99
CA LEU A 37 18.22 6.50 13.86
C LEU A 37 17.29 5.80 14.84
N GLN A 38 16.43 4.93 14.32
CA GLN A 38 15.36 4.29 15.08
C GLN A 38 15.02 2.92 14.49
N CYS A 39 14.55 2.01 15.33
CA CYS A 39 14.02 0.72 14.91
C CYS A 39 12.74 0.41 15.70
N LEU A 40 11.65 0.17 14.98
CA LEU A 40 10.32 -0.10 15.52
C LEU A 40 9.92 -1.53 15.15
N PRO A 41 9.88 -2.47 16.12
CA PRO A 41 9.36 -3.79 15.85
C PRO A 41 7.84 -3.72 15.63
N PHE A 42 7.34 -4.52 14.70
CA PHE A 42 5.91 -4.75 14.58
C PHE A 42 5.51 -5.78 15.65
N ASN A 43 4.72 -5.36 16.63
CA ASN A 43 4.22 -6.24 17.68
C ASN A 43 3.29 -7.31 17.08
N GLN A 44 3.85 -8.48 16.75
CA GLN A 44 3.10 -9.65 16.33
C GLN A 44 2.61 -10.40 17.57
N THR A 45 1.57 -9.88 18.22
CA THR A 45 0.97 -10.53 19.39
C THR A 45 0.15 -11.77 19.02
N ASN A 46 -0.22 -11.93 17.74
CA ASN A 46 -1.05 -13.02 17.25
C ASN A 46 -0.52 -13.53 15.90
N GLU A 47 -0.69 -14.83 15.62
CA GLU A 47 -0.26 -15.45 14.34
C GLU A 47 -0.93 -14.80 13.13
N LEU A 48 -2.09 -14.19 13.30
CA LEU A 48 -2.85 -13.51 12.23
C LEU A 48 -2.49 -12.02 12.07
N ASP A 49 -1.70 -11.44 12.96
CA ASP A 49 -1.25 -10.03 12.90
C ASP A 49 0.11 -9.88 12.18
N HIS A 50 0.44 -10.83 11.32
CA HIS A 50 1.65 -10.72 10.50
C HIS A 50 1.45 -9.73 9.35
N LEU A 51 2.37 -8.76 9.28
CA LEU A 51 2.44 -7.80 8.18
C LEU A 51 2.73 -8.54 6.87
N GLN A 52 1.96 -8.30 5.82
CA GLN A 52 2.10 -8.95 4.50
C GLN A 52 2.75 -8.01 3.49
N CYS A 53 2.31 -6.76 3.51
CA CYS A 53 2.73 -5.74 2.57
C CYS A 53 2.64 -4.38 3.23
N PHE A 54 3.20 -3.39 2.56
CA PHE A 54 3.11 -2.00 2.94
C PHE A 54 3.25 -1.16 1.68
N ASP A 55 2.87 0.10 1.77
CA ASP A 55 3.18 1.10 0.75
C ASP A 55 3.38 2.45 1.42
N LEU A 56 4.34 3.24 0.93
CA LEU A 56 4.55 4.61 1.39
C LEU A 56 4.02 5.54 0.32
N SER A 57 3.21 6.52 0.71
CA SER A 57 2.63 7.46 -0.24
C SER A 57 3.75 8.17 -1.02
N PRO A 58 3.69 8.16 -2.36
CA PRO A 58 4.66 8.85 -3.19
C PRO A 58 4.53 10.39 -3.11
N LEU A 59 3.46 10.89 -2.49
CA LEU A 59 3.16 12.32 -2.38
C LEU A 59 3.40 12.88 -0.97
N SER A 60 3.53 12.01 0.04
CA SER A 60 3.70 12.45 1.43
C SER A 60 4.38 11.38 2.27
N ASP A 61 5.39 11.79 3.05
CA ASP A 61 6.04 10.92 4.03
C ASP A 61 5.13 10.64 5.25
N GLU A 62 4.02 11.38 5.40
CA GLU A 62 3.07 11.21 6.51
C GLU A 62 2.09 10.05 6.29
N ALA A 63 2.13 9.36 5.16
CA ALA A 63 1.18 8.30 4.86
C ALA A 63 1.90 6.99 4.54
N LEU A 64 2.15 6.19 5.57
CA LEU A 64 2.60 4.81 5.44
C LEU A 64 1.44 3.85 5.69
N ALA A 65 1.12 3.04 4.70
CA ALA A 65 0.12 1.99 4.78
C ALA A 65 0.76 0.63 5.08
N LEU A 66 0.13 -0.14 5.97
CA LEU A 66 0.52 -1.47 6.40
C LEU A 66 -0.65 -2.43 6.16
N GLY A 67 -0.42 -3.51 5.43
CA GLY A 67 -1.43 -4.51 5.10
C GLY A 67 -1.12 -5.83 5.79
N TYR A 68 -2.09 -6.37 6.53
CA TYR A 68 -1.91 -7.56 7.36
C TYR A 68 -2.63 -8.78 6.78
N ALA A 69 -2.24 -9.96 7.24
CA ALA A 69 -2.82 -11.21 6.77
C ALA A 69 -4.25 -11.47 7.22
N ASN A 70 -4.71 -10.81 8.27
CA ASN A 70 -6.11 -10.84 8.70
C ASN A 70 -7.01 -9.89 7.90
N GLY A 71 -6.48 -9.13 6.93
CA GLY A 71 -7.25 -8.17 6.15
C GLY A 71 -7.32 -6.77 6.74
N ARG A 72 -6.67 -6.54 7.89
CA ARG A 72 -6.50 -5.19 8.44
C ARG A 72 -5.56 -4.40 7.53
N VAL A 73 -5.94 -3.16 7.27
CA VAL A 73 -5.07 -2.14 6.67
C VAL A 73 -4.93 -1.01 7.68
N VAL A 74 -3.70 -0.57 7.93
CA VAL A 74 -3.38 0.49 8.87
C VAL A 74 -2.63 1.59 8.14
N VAL A 75 -3.02 2.85 8.32
CA VAL A 75 -2.26 4.01 7.84
C VAL A 75 -1.70 4.76 9.05
N THR A 76 -0.42 5.09 9.01
CA THR A 76 0.32 5.76 10.10
C THR A 76 1.27 6.83 9.56
N LYS A 77 1.56 7.82 10.40
CA LYS A 77 2.52 8.91 10.15
C LYS A 77 3.94 8.63 10.62
N VAL A 78 4.20 7.44 11.16
CA VAL A 78 5.49 7.10 11.78
C VAL A 78 6.69 7.35 10.87
N ALA A 79 6.51 7.31 9.55
CA ALA A 79 7.57 7.61 8.60
C ALA A 79 8.04 9.08 8.62
N ALA A 80 7.14 10.03 8.91
CA ALA A 80 7.45 11.45 9.06
C ALA A 80 7.88 11.84 10.49
N GLU A 81 7.51 11.02 11.48
CA GLU A 81 7.75 11.25 12.92
C GLU A 81 8.57 10.09 13.52
N PRO A 82 9.88 10.02 13.25
CA PRO A 82 10.68 8.88 13.67
C PRO A 82 10.80 8.76 15.19
N ASP A 83 10.67 9.85 15.96
CA ASP A 83 10.88 9.88 17.41
C ASP A 83 9.87 9.04 18.22
N ILE A 84 8.86 8.44 17.57
CA ILE A 84 7.81 7.67 18.22
C ILE A 84 8.33 6.29 18.64
N SER A 85 8.17 5.92 19.91
CA SER A 85 8.69 4.68 20.49
C SER A 85 7.95 3.40 20.08
N SER A 86 6.68 3.48 19.70
CA SER A 86 5.89 2.34 19.25
C SER A 86 4.78 2.75 18.28
N LEU A 87 4.36 1.83 17.40
CA LEU A 87 3.19 2.05 16.56
C LEU A 87 1.88 2.17 17.35
N ASP A 88 1.83 1.62 18.56
CA ASP A 88 0.64 1.71 19.41
C ASP A 88 0.51 3.12 20.04
N ASP A 89 1.63 3.84 20.15
CA ASP A 89 1.68 5.21 20.68
C ASP A 89 1.30 6.28 19.63
N THR A 90 1.17 5.92 18.34
CA THR A 90 0.69 6.88 17.33
C THR A 90 -0.78 7.21 17.57
N VAL A 91 -1.05 8.45 17.99
CA VAL A 91 -2.40 9.00 18.21
C VAL A 91 -3.24 9.01 16.92
N GLU A 92 -2.59 8.95 15.75
CA GLU A 92 -3.22 9.10 14.43
C GLU A 92 -3.09 7.85 13.55
N THR A 93 -3.17 6.67 14.16
CA THR A 93 -3.28 5.42 13.40
C THR A 93 -4.71 5.29 12.87
N MET A 94 -4.87 5.19 11.55
CA MET A 94 -6.17 4.91 10.92
C MET A 94 -6.27 3.44 10.54
N GLU A 95 -7.23 2.73 11.13
CA GLU A 95 -7.49 1.33 10.80
C GLU A 95 -8.67 1.19 9.83
N PHE A 96 -8.46 0.40 8.78
CA PHE A 96 -9.48 0.00 7.82
C PHE A 96 -9.62 -1.51 7.89
N VAL A 97 -10.81 -1.98 8.24
CA VAL A 97 -11.13 -3.40 8.30
C VAL A 97 -12.09 -3.71 7.15
N CYS A 98 -11.68 -4.59 6.25
CA CYS A 98 -12.61 -5.15 5.28
C CYS A 98 -13.51 -6.19 5.97
N ASP A 99 -14.78 -6.27 5.56
CA ASP A 99 -15.74 -7.26 6.07
C ASP A 99 -15.27 -8.72 5.86
N MET A 100 -14.29 -8.91 4.97
CA MET A 100 -13.72 -10.19 4.61
C MET A 100 -12.34 -10.33 5.26
N PRO A 101 -12.16 -11.23 6.25
CA PRO A 101 -10.87 -11.46 6.90
C PRO A 101 -9.95 -12.24 5.95
N LYS A 102 -9.30 -11.50 5.05
CA LYS A 102 -8.51 -12.05 3.96
C LYS A 102 -7.16 -11.35 3.87
N PRO A 103 -6.06 -12.08 3.58
CA PRO A 103 -4.75 -11.47 3.50
C PRO A 103 -4.70 -10.30 2.52
N VAL A 104 -4.14 -9.17 2.96
CA VAL A 104 -3.82 -8.05 2.07
C VAL A 104 -2.57 -8.43 1.29
N ALA A 105 -2.73 -8.73 0.00
CA ALA A 105 -1.66 -9.17 -0.88
C ALA A 105 -0.69 -8.02 -1.22
N PHE A 106 -1.24 -6.84 -1.50
CA PHE A 106 -0.48 -5.62 -1.75
C PHE A 106 -1.36 -4.37 -1.60
N LEU A 107 -0.68 -3.24 -1.40
CA LEU A 107 -1.25 -1.90 -1.24
C LEU A 107 -0.70 -1.00 -2.35
N ASN A 108 -1.46 0.02 -2.73
CA ASN A 108 -0.96 1.09 -3.61
C ASN A 108 -1.66 2.42 -3.31
N PHE A 109 -0.91 3.36 -2.75
CA PHE A 109 -1.31 4.75 -2.71
C PHE A 109 -1.45 5.31 -4.12
N SER A 110 -2.39 6.23 -4.29
CA SER A 110 -2.46 6.98 -5.52
C SER A 110 -1.22 7.86 -5.69
N SER A 111 -0.61 7.77 -6.86
CA SER A 111 0.48 8.65 -7.27
C SER A 111 0.00 10.00 -7.80
N VAL A 112 -1.33 10.20 -7.82
CA VAL A 112 -2.00 11.37 -8.40
C VAL A 112 -2.71 12.19 -7.33
N THR A 113 -3.19 11.54 -6.27
CA THR A 113 -3.84 12.19 -5.13
C THR A 113 -3.36 11.57 -3.82
N ASP A 114 -3.27 12.38 -2.77
CA ASP A 114 -2.95 11.92 -1.41
C ASP A 114 -4.14 11.21 -0.74
N THR A 115 -5.33 11.24 -1.36
CA THR A 115 -6.58 10.82 -0.71
C THR A 115 -6.85 9.31 -0.79
N TYR A 116 -6.32 8.62 -1.81
CA TYR A 116 -6.73 7.25 -2.10
C TYR A 116 -5.64 6.21 -1.85
N LEU A 117 -6.04 5.14 -1.17
CA LEU A 117 -5.26 3.93 -0.99
C LEU A 117 -6.04 2.74 -1.55
N ALA A 118 -5.47 2.05 -2.53
CA ALA A 118 -5.99 0.78 -3.01
C ALA A 118 -5.38 -0.38 -2.21
N ALA A 119 -6.21 -1.35 -1.83
CA ALA A 119 -5.81 -2.60 -1.22
C ALA A 119 -6.30 -3.77 -2.06
N CYS A 120 -5.40 -4.70 -2.37
CA CYS A 120 -5.71 -5.96 -3.03
C CYS A 120 -5.71 -7.08 -1.99
N LEU A 121 -6.86 -7.71 -1.77
CA LEU A 121 -7.05 -8.80 -0.83
C LEU A 121 -7.20 -10.13 -1.57
N GLU A 122 -6.64 -11.19 -1.01
CA GLU A 122 -6.82 -12.54 -1.55
C GLU A 122 -8.28 -13.01 -1.36
N GLY A 123 -8.86 -13.64 -2.37
CA GLY A 123 -10.25 -14.09 -2.33
C GLY A 123 -10.48 -15.39 -1.57
N GLY A 124 -11.74 -15.85 -1.60
CA GLY A 124 -12.15 -17.12 -1.00
C GLY A 124 -11.65 -18.35 -1.77
N ARG A 125 -11.54 -18.25 -3.10
CA ARG A 125 -10.97 -19.28 -3.98
C ARG A 125 -9.60 -18.81 -4.45
N SER A 126 -8.69 -19.74 -4.72
CA SER A 126 -7.26 -19.49 -4.98
C SER A 126 -6.92 -18.55 -6.16
N GLN A 127 -7.91 -18.03 -6.89
CA GLN A 127 -7.73 -17.12 -8.02
C GLN A 127 -8.58 -15.86 -7.93
N ASP A 128 -9.49 -15.77 -6.95
CA ASP A 128 -10.32 -14.58 -6.78
C ASP A 128 -9.55 -13.57 -5.94
N TYR A 129 -9.72 -12.28 -6.22
CA TYR A 129 -9.16 -11.19 -5.44
C TYR A 129 -10.22 -10.12 -5.25
N THR A 130 -10.17 -9.42 -4.13
CA THR A 130 -11.03 -8.27 -3.86
C THR A 130 -10.17 -7.03 -3.83
N ILE A 131 -10.56 -6.01 -4.59
CA ILE A 131 -9.88 -4.73 -4.60
C ILE A 131 -10.79 -3.76 -3.86
N CYS A 132 -10.26 -3.14 -2.82
CA CYS A 132 -10.93 -2.08 -2.07
C CYS A 132 -10.14 -0.78 -2.25
N VAL A 133 -10.84 0.33 -2.45
CA VAL A 133 -10.22 1.67 -2.41
C VAL A 133 -10.76 2.39 -1.19
N PHE A 134 -9.85 2.86 -0.36
CA PHE A 134 -10.13 3.65 0.82
C PHE A 134 -9.90 5.13 0.53
N ASP A 135 -10.79 5.96 1.07
CA ASP A 135 -10.54 7.38 1.23
C ASP A 135 -9.88 7.58 2.59
N ILE A 136 -8.61 7.96 2.61
CA ILE A 136 -7.87 8.11 3.86
C ILE A 136 -8.32 9.34 4.66
N SER A 137 -8.99 10.30 4.03
CA SER A 137 -9.61 11.41 4.75
C SER A 137 -10.91 11.00 5.46
N ASN A 138 -11.50 9.86 5.09
CA ASN A 138 -12.73 9.33 5.65
C ASN A 138 -12.65 7.82 5.96
N PRO A 139 -12.00 7.44 7.08
CA PRO A 139 -11.63 6.05 7.36
C PRO A 139 -12.81 5.06 7.55
N LYS A 140 -14.04 5.55 7.65
CA LYS A 140 -15.22 4.71 7.87
C LYS A 140 -15.80 4.10 6.59
N LEU A 141 -15.36 4.54 5.41
CA LEU A 141 -15.96 4.18 4.13
C LEU A 141 -14.89 3.81 3.11
N HIS A 142 -14.94 2.59 2.57
CA HIS A 142 -14.30 2.30 1.30
C HIS A 142 -15.17 2.86 0.18
N VAL A 143 -14.59 3.67 -0.70
CA VAL A 143 -15.32 4.35 -1.79
C VAL A 143 -15.63 3.41 -2.95
N PHE A 144 -14.92 2.30 -3.04
CA PHE A 144 -15.06 1.33 -4.11
C PHE A 144 -14.63 -0.06 -3.66
N SER A 145 -15.36 -1.09 -4.12
CA SER A 145 -14.98 -2.49 -3.95
C SER A 145 -15.37 -3.29 -5.19
N VAL A 146 -14.46 -4.16 -5.65
CA VAL A 146 -14.71 -5.07 -6.78
C VAL A 146 -14.07 -6.43 -6.53
N ASN A 147 -14.81 -7.49 -6.87
CA ASN A 147 -14.28 -8.84 -6.92
C ASN A 147 -13.75 -9.14 -8.33
N CYS A 148 -12.47 -9.44 -8.43
CA CYS A 148 -11.83 -9.88 -9.66
C CYS A 148 -11.73 -11.42 -9.66
N ASN A 149 -12.34 -12.04 -10.66
CA ASN A 149 -12.30 -13.48 -10.93
C ASN A 149 -11.02 -13.95 -11.66
N GLU A 150 -9.95 -13.19 -11.51
CA GLU A 150 -8.63 -13.45 -12.06
C GLU A 150 -7.58 -13.01 -11.05
N ARG A 151 -6.48 -13.75 -10.99
CA ARG A 151 -5.34 -13.38 -10.16
C ARG A 151 -4.86 -11.97 -10.53
N VAL A 152 -4.91 -11.06 -9.58
CA VAL A 152 -4.39 -9.70 -9.72
C VAL A 152 -2.90 -9.75 -9.39
N MET A 153 -2.07 -9.33 -10.32
CA MET A 153 -0.61 -9.35 -10.22
C MET A 153 -0.06 -7.99 -9.80
N ASP A 154 -0.76 -6.92 -10.16
CA ASP A 154 -0.39 -5.55 -9.86
C ASP A 154 -1.59 -4.60 -10.02
N LEU A 155 -1.50 -3.39 -9.50
CA LEU A 155 -2.45 -2.31 -9.76
C LEU A 155 -1.75 -0.94 -9.75
N THR A 156 -2.32 0.02 -10.47
CA THR A 156 -1.80 1.38 -10.52
C THR A 156 -2.90 2.37 -10.88
N TRP A 157 -2.62 3.65 -10.67
CA TRP A 157 -3.54 4.75 -10.94
C TRP A 157 -3.22 5.40 -12.28
N LEU A 158 -4.25 5.82 -13.00
CA LEU A 158 -4.03 6.56 -14.24
C LEU A 158 -3.53 7.97 -13.93
N ARG A 159 -2.34 8.30 -14.42
CA ARG A 159 -1.64 9.57 -14.12
C ARG A 159 -2.50 10.84 -14.30
N ASN A 160 -3.40 10.83 -15.28
CA ASN A 160 -4.19 12.01 -15.65
C ASN A 160 -5.60 12.00 -15.04
N ASP A 161 -6.02 10.91 -14.39
CA ASP A 161 -7.33 10.84 -13.73
C ASP A 161 -7.22 10.01 -12.43
N PRO A 162 -7.28 10.66 -11.25
CA PRO A 162 -7.17 9.98 -9.97
C PRO A 162 -8.35 9.05 -9.67
N SER A 163 -9.41 9.07 -10.47
CA SER A 163 -10.58 8.19 -10.31
C SER A 163 -10.43 6.87 -11.08
N ILE A 164 -9.43 6.76 -11.97
CA ILE A 164 -9.24 5.58 -12.81
C ILE A 164 -8.17 4.67 -12.21
N LEU A 165 -8.60 3.49 -11.78
CA LEU A 165 -7.74 2.41 -11.31
C LEU A 165 -7.52 1.38 -12.41
N CYS A 166 -6.25 1.01 -12.65
CA CYS A 166 -5.86 -0.04 -13.57
C CYS A 166 -5.38 -1.27 -12.78
N LEU A 167 -5.97 -2.43 -13.09
CA LEU A 167 -5.55 -3.73 -12.55
C LEU A 167 -4.79 -4.49 -13.63
N GLY A 168 -3.57 -4.92 -13.31
CA GLY A 168 -2.83 -5.92 -14.07
C GLY A 168 -3.20 -7.32 -13.58
N CYS A 169 -4.10 -8.00 -14.27
CA CYS A 169 -4.48 -9.37 -13.98
C CYS A 169 -3.61 -10.38 -14.75
N SER A 170 -3.75 -11.65 -14.43
CA SER A 170 -2.96 -12.73 -15.05
C SER A 170 -3.17 -12.88 -16.57
N ARG A 171 -4.34 -12.49 -17.10
CA ARG A 171 -4.70 -12.61 -18.52
C ARG A 171 -5.36 -11.36 -19.10
N SER A 172 -5.54 -10.33 -18.29
CA SER A 172 -6.22 -9.11 -18.69
C SER A 172 -5.67 -7.88 -17.97
N MET A 173 -5.82 -6.72 -18.58
CA MET A 173 -5.75 -5.43 -17.90
C MET A 173 -7.16 -4.86 -17.82
N LYS A 174 -7.58 -4.45 -16.62
CA LYS A 174 -8.93 -3.92 -16.37
C LYS A 174 -8.83 -2.51 -15.82
N PHE A 175 -9.61 -1.60 -16.39
CA PHE A 175 -9.71 -0.22 -15.95
C PHE A 175 -11.07 -0.03 -15.28
N PHE A 176 -11.06 0.59 -14.10
CA PHE A 176 -12.25 0.89 -13.33
C PHE A 176 -12.29 2.38 -13.07
N ASP A 177 -13.46 2.98 -13.24
CA ASP A 177 -13.74 4.27 -12.64
C ASP A 177 -14.37 4.04 -11.27
N ILE A 178 -13.68 4.45 -10.22
CA ILE A 178 -14.12 4.22 -8.84
C ILE A 178 -15.45 4.92 -8.53
N ARG A 179 -15.87 5.89 -9.37
CA ARG A 179 -17.14 6.62 -9.25
C ARG A 179 -18.32 5.88 -9.89
N GLU A 180 -18.06 5.05 -10.90
CA GLU A 180 -19.10 4.39 -11.71
C GLU A 180 -19.49 2.99 -11.21
N GLY A 181 -18.77 2.47 -10.22
CA GLY A 181 -19.04 1.19 -9.58
C GLY A 181 -18.27 0.00 -10.17
N ALA A 182 -18.63 -1.21 -9.76
CA ALA A 182 -17.79 -2.41 -9.91
C ALA A 182 -17.61 -2.96 -11.34
N ARG A 183 -18.15 -2.31 -12.38
CA ARG A 183 -17.99 -2.74 -13.77
C ARG A 183 -16.77 -2.07 -14.39
N PRO A 184 -15.85 -2.81 -15.05
CA PRO A 184 -14.72 -2.18 -15.71
C PRO A 184 -15.19 -1.30 -16.88
N VAL A 185 -14.65 -0.08 -16.96
CA VAL A 185 -14.85 0.84 -18.11
C VAL A 185 -14.13 0.32 -19.35
N CYS A 186 -13.03 -0.41 -19.17
CA CYS A 186 -12.30 -1.07 -20.24
C CYS A 186 -11.65 -2.36 -19.72
N SER A 187 -11.59 -3.38 -20.57
CA SER A 187 -10.88 -4.63 -20.29
C SER A 187 -10.19 -5.11 -21.54
N VAL A 188 -8.87 -5.29 -21.47
CA VAL A 188 -8.03 -5.70 -22.60
C VAL A 188 -7.34 -7.01 -22.24
N SER A 189 -7.43 -8.00 -23.12
CA SER A 189 -6.69 -9.26 -22.93
C SER A 189 -5.19 -9.03 -23.11
N VAL A 190 -4.39 -9.66 -22.26
CA VAL A 190 -2.92 -9.65 -22.35
C VAL A 190 -2.41 -11.08 -22.37
N SER A 191 -1.34 -11.31 -23.12
CA SER A 191 -0.75 -12.65 -23.30
C SER A 191 0.11 -13.09 -22.12
N ASN A 192 0.57 -12.15 -21.29
CA ASN A 192 1.50 -12.39 -20.18
C ASN A 192 1.16 -11.49 -18.98
N GLN A 193 1.84 -11.74 -17.86
CA GLN A 193 1.73 -10.91 -16.66
C GLN A 193 2.16 -9.47 -16.96
N VAL A 194 1.36 -8.53 -16.48
CA VAL A 194 1.64 -7.10 -16.57
C VAL A 194 2.04 -6.59 -15.20
N ARG A 195 3.05 -5.72 -15.18
CA ARG A 195 3.51 -5.00 -14.00
C ARG A 195 3.49 -3.51 -14.33
N SER A 196 3.01 -2.73 -13.39
CA SER A 196 3.13 -1.28 -13.39
C SER A 196 4.59 -0.90 -13.14
N ILE A 197 5.01 0.17 -13.80
CA ILE A 197 6.31 0.78 -13.60
C ILE A 197 6.03 2.27 -13.54
N SER A 198 6.23 2.89 -12.38
CA SER A 198 6.31 4.34 -12.31
C SER A 198 7.75 4.75 -12.61
N ALA A 199 7.93 5.79 -13.42
CA ALA A 199 9.20 6.50 -13.42
C ALA A 199 9.24 7.28 -12.09
N GLY A 200 9.73 6.63 -11.04
CA GLY A 200 10.12 7.33 -9.81
C GLY A 200 11.25 8.30 -10.12
N ASP A 201 11.12 9.52 -9.61
CA ASP A 201 12.20 10.52 -9.51
C ASP A 201 12.89 10.92 -10.83
N VAL A 202 12.26 11.85 -11.56
CA VAL A 202 13.05 12.93 -12.16
C VAL A 202 13.18 13.99 -11.07
N HIS A 203 14.33 13.98 -10.41
CA HIS A 203 14.73 14.83 -9.28
C HIS A 203 14.36 16.30 -9.40
#